data_AF-A0A1F8STB4-F1
#
_entry.id   AF-A0A1F8STB4-F1
#
_cell.length_a   1.000
_cell.length_b   1.000
_cell.length_c   1.000
_cell.angle_alpha   90.00
_cell.angle_beta   90.00
_cell.angle_gamma   90.00
#
_symmetry.space_group_name_H-M   'P 1'
#
loop_
_entity.id
_entity.type
_entity.pdbx_description
1 polymer ?
#
loop_
_entity_poly.entity_id
_entity_poly.type
_entity_poly.pdbx_seq_one_letter_code
_entity_poly.pdbx_strand_id
1 'polypeptide(L)'
;MLSRSLNHNSSLTSLRIRWLGLALALTLVVTTGSAWLYTAWQPGYALRWLALAAGMSVYLSGILWRYLPDNHRAEEKRLLPYFGAGNNLTLLRGILLVALAGFLFSPLPPGGLAWLPGLIYTLAAIADLFDGYLARRSNQVTQLGEKLDMSLDGLGVLIASVLVVQYGQVPAWYLLVGLARYLFLAGTWLRRRLGKPVYELASSSTRRPFAGAQMGLIAVVMWPIFSPPGTSLAATLFALPFLIGFTRDWLTVSGALIAGADRSNLKSDVSGITSSSAAMEPGYWPGRFIADWAPVILRASIIILLAPVLVQRIGGFPASFWTALANLLAVAGVILLAFGAAGRVAALAVLFSLGIYQQYSNLTVTDSIAIVAACGLFFLGTGAFSLWTPEKRIINKRIGEA
;
A
#
# COMPACT_ATOMS: atom_id res chain seq x y z
N MET A 1 33.48 27.79 -14.79
CA MET A 1 33.24 27.29 -13.41
C MET A 1 32.38 28.24 -12.58
N LEU A 2 32.65 29.56 -12.58
CA LEU A 2 31.90 30.58 -11.82
C LEU A 2 30.39 30.65 -12.13
N SER A 3 29.97 30.54 -13.40
CA SER A 3 28.52 30.55 -13.73
C SER A 3 27.76 29.31 -13.25
N ARG A 4 28.46 28.17 -13.09
CA ARG A 4 27.87 26.93 -12.56
C ARG A 4 27.69 26.98 -11.04
N SER A 5 28.62 27.59 -10.29
CA SER A 5 28.47 27.75 -8.85
C SER A 5 27.40 28.78 -8.48
N LEU A 6 27.30 29.88 -9.22
CA LEU A 6 26.26 30.91 -9.02
C LEU A 6 24.84 30.35 -9.23
N ASN A 7 24.63 29.55 -10.29
CA ASN A 7 23.35 28.91 -10.56
C ASN A 7 22.99 27.80 -9.55
N HIS A 8 23.97 27.13 -8.97
CA HIS A 8 23.74 26.12 -7.94
C HIS A 8 23.26 26.77 -6.63
N ASN A 9 23.92 27.85 -6.20
CA ASN A 9 23.57 28.56 -4.97
C ASN A 9 22.19 29.26 -5.06
N SER A 10 21.82 29.80 -6.22
CA SER A 10 20.50 30.41 -6.43
C SER A 10 19.37 29.37 -6.43
N SER A 11 19.58 28.20 -7.06
CA SER A 11 18.64 27.08 -7.00
C SER A 11 18.44 26.56 -5.58
N LEU A 12 19.52 26.36 -4.81
CA LEU A 12 19.42 25.94 -3.41
C LEU A 12 18.66 26.95 -2.54
N THR A 13 18.92 28.24 -2.74
CA THR A 13 18.22 29.30 -2.00
C THR A 13 16.71 29.27 -2.30
N SER A 14 16.34 29.08 -3.57
CA SER A 14 14.94 28.93 -3.97
C SER A 14 14.27 27.72 -3.31
N LEU A 15 14.98 26.59 -3.24
CA LEU A 15 14.49 25.38 -2.57
C LEU A 15 14.34 25.57 -1.05
N ARG A 16 15.25 26.29 -0.40
CA ARG A 16 15.14 26.63 1.03
C ARG A 16 13.93 27.50 1.33
N ILE A 17 13.61 28.46 0.47
CA ILE A 17 12.40 29.29 0.61
C ILE A 17 11.14 28.41 0.50
N ARG A 18 11.11 27.48 -0.47
CA ARG A 18 9.98 26.53 -0.60
C ARG A 18 9.88 25.58 0.60
N TRP A 19 11.00 25.15 1.14
CA TRP A 19 11.05 24.37 2.38
C TRP A 19 10.49 25.16 3.58
N LEU A 20 10.83 26.44 3.72
CA LEU A 20 10.24 27.32 4.74
C LEU A 20 8.72 27.42 4.57
N GLY A 21 8.24 27.58 3.33
CA GLY A 21 6.81 27.57 3.02
C GLY A 21 6.12 26.28 3.45
N LEU A 22 6.76 25.12 3.23
CA LEU A 22 6.24 23.83 3.72
C LEU A 22 6.24 23.76 5.25
N ALA A 23 7.31 24.20 5.92
CA ALA A 23 7.41 24.17 7.37
C ALA A 23 6.32 25.05 8.03
N LEU A 24 6.02 26.21 7.43
CA LEU A 24 4.90 27.07 7.84
C LEU A 24 3.56 26.39 7.59
N ALA A 25 3.36 25.77 6.42
CA ALA A 25 2.14 25.03 6.11
C ALA A 25 1.91 23.86 7.08
N LEU A 26 2.94 23.09 7.42
CA LEU A 26 2.90 22.02 8.42
C LEU A 26 2.51 22.57 9.80
N THR A 27 3.15 23.66 10.22
CA THR A 27 2.84 24.31 11.50
C THR A 27 1.39 24.78 11.54
N LEU A 28 0.89 25.37 10.46
CA LEU A 28 -0.50 25.79 10.35
C LEU A 28 -1.45 24.60 10.41
N VAL A 29 -1.22 23.54 9.64
CA VAL A 29 -2.05 22.33 9.63
C VAL A 29 -2.09 21.68 11.02
N VAL A 30 -0.95 21.59 11.69
CA VAL A 30 -0.86 20.97 13.01
C VAL A 30 -1.52 21.82 14.10
N THR A 31 -1.32 23.14 14.09
CA THR A 31 -1.95 24.01 15.11
C THR A 31 -3.46 24.13 14.89
N THR A 32 -3.91 24.34 13.65
CA THR A 32 -5.34 24.42 13.32
C THR A 32 -6.06 23.08 13.51
N GLY A 33 -5.43 21.97 13.09
CA GLY A 33 -5.96 20.62 13.29
C GLY A 33 -6.14 20.29 14.77
N SER A 34 -5.15 20.62 15.61
CA SER A 34 -5.26 20.44 17.06
C SER A 34 -6.34 21.33 17.68
N ALA A 35 -6.39 22.63 17.31
CA ALA A 35 -7.40 23.55 17.82
C ALA A 35 -8.83 23.09 17.48
N TRP A 36 -9.03 22.54 16.28
CA TRP A 36 -10.31 21.96 15.88
C TRP A 36 -10.62 20.65 16.62
N LEU A 37 -9.65 19.75 16.77
CA LEU A 37 -9.84 18.52 17.55
C LEU A 37 -10.09 18.80 19.04
N TYR A 38 -9.56 19.90 19.56
CA TYR A 38 -9.78 20.34 20.94
C TYR A 38 -11.26 20.61 21.20
N THR A 39 -11.97 21.18 20.23
CA THR A 39 -13.40 21.47 20.34
C THR A 39 -14.28 20.30 19.90
N ALA A 40 -13.85 19.54 18.88
CA ALA A 40 -14.65 18.48 18.28
C ALA A 40 -14.54 17.12 18.98
N TRP A 41 -13.43 16.84 19.67
CA TRP A 41 -13.15 15.52 20.25
C TRP A 41 -12.99 15.57 21.78
N GLN A 42 -11.76 15.72 22.27
CA GLN A 42 -11.46 15.96 23.68
C GLN A 42 -10.11 16.69 23.80
N PRO A 43 -9.95 17.62 24.76
CA PRO A 43 -8.71 18.35 24.99
C PRO A 43 -7.45 17.46 25.09
N GLY A 44 -7.53 16.37 25.86
CA GLY A 44 -6.39 15.47 26.08
C GLY A 44 -5.91 14.78 24.80
N TYR A 45 -6.84 14.29 23.97
CA TYR A 45 -6.49 13.67 22.70
C TYR A 45 -6.03 14.69 21.66
N ALA A 46 -6.58 15.91 21.67
CA ALA A 46 -6.13 16.99 20.79
C ALA A 46 -4.68 17.44 21.08
N LEU A 47 -4.27 17.46 22.35
CA LEU A 47 -2.89 17.74 22.75
C LEU A 47 -1.94 16.59 22.42
N ARG A 48 -2.36 15.33 22.60
CA ARG A 48 -1.59 14.17 22.15
C ARG A 48 -1.40 14.17 20.63
N TRP A 49 -2.47 14.49 19.91
CA TRP A 49 -2.44 14.64 18.46
C TRP A 49 -1.47 15.73 18.03
N LEU A 50 -1.50 16.90 18.68
CA LEU A 50 -0.56 17.99 18.45
C LEU A 50 0.89 17.54 18.63
N ALA A 51 1.20 16.87 19.75
CA ALA A 51 2.56 16.45 20.05
C ALA A 51 3.12 15.47 19.01
N LEU A 52 2.33 14.46 18.62
CA LEU A 52 2.73 13.44 17.65
C LEU A 52 2.82 14.00 16.23
N ALA A 53 1.85 14.82 15.82
CA ALA A 53 1.86 15.48 14.52
C ALA A 53 3.01 16.50 14.42
N ALA A 54 3.32 17.24 15.49
CA ALA A 54 4.46 18.14 15.54
C ALA A 54 5.79 17.38 15.41
N GLY A 55 5.95 16.26 16.12
CA GLY A 55 7.12 15.38 15.97
C GLY A 55 7.30 14.87 14.53
N MET A 56 6.21 14.40 13.92
CA MET A 56 6.22 13.94 12.52
C MET A 56 6.49 15.10 11.54
N SER A 57 6.02 16.32 11.84
CA SER A 57 6.28 17.51 11.04
C SER A 57 7.75 17.91 11.06
N VAL A 58 8.38 17.87 12.24
CA VAL A 58 9.82 18.10 12.40
C VAL A 58 10.60 17.04 11.63
N TYR A 59 10.18 15.77 11.70
CA TYR A 59 10.79 14.69 10.91
C TYR A 59 10.67 14.96 9.41
N LEU A 60 9.46 15.21 8.87
CA LEU A 60 9.23 15.47 7.44
C LEU A 60 10.03 16.69 6.96
N SER A 61 10.02 17.76 7.74
CA SER A 61 10.79 18.97 7.45
C SER A 61 12.29 18.68 7.44
N GLY A 62 12.79 17.91 8.42
CA GLY A 62 14.19 17.51 8.51
C GLY A 62 14.65 16.61 7.36
N ILE A 63 13.85 15.62 6.95
CA ILE A 63 14.20 14.76 5.80
C ILE A 63 14.21 15.56 4.50
N LEU A 64 13.25 16.46 4.32
CA LEU A 64 13.22 17.30 3.12
C LEU A 64 14.46 18.19 3.06
N TRP A 65 14.81 18.85 4.18
CA TRP A 65 16.01 19.66 4.30
C TRP A 65 17.27 18.87 3.92
N ARG A 66 17.40 17.65 4.44
CA ARG A 66 18.54 16.76 4.17
C ARG A 66 18.68 16.43 2.69
N TYR A 67 17.56 16.26 1.97
CA TYR A 67 17.56 15.82 0.58
C TYR A 67 17.40 16.98 -0.43
N LEU A 68 17.30 18.25 -0.01
CA LEU A 68 17.26 19.39 -0.94
C LEU A 68 18.42 19.39 -1.97
N PRO A 69 19.67 19.04 -1.60
CA PRO A 69 20.77 18.97 -2.56
C PRO A 69 20.62 17.85 -3.61
N ASP A 70 19.69 16.92 -3.42
CA ASP A 70 19.39 15.83 -4.35
C ASP A 70 18.24 16.19 -5.32
N ASN A 71 17.78 17.44 -5.34
CA ASN A 71 16.70 17.88 -6.25
C ASN A 71 17.20 18.10 -7.69
N HIS A 72 17.67 17.02 -8.31
CA HIS A 72 18.10 16.96 -9.69
C HIS A 72 17.69 15.62 -10.31
N ARG A 73 17.68 15.56 -11.64
CA ARG A 73 17.38 14.32 -12.39
C ARG A 73 18.54 13.33 -12.25
N ALA A 74 18.28 12.04 -12.48
CA ALA A 74 19.30 11.00 -12.33
C ALA A 74 20.52 11.22 -13.25
N GLU A 75 20.27 11.71 -14.48
CA GLU A 75 21.30 11.92 -15.51
C GLU A 75 21.95 13.32 -15.43
N GLU A 76 21.37 14.24 -14.66
CA GLU A 76 21.79 15.64 -14.61
C GLU A 76 22.29 16.02 -13.21
N LYS A 77 23.47 16.65 -13.11
CA LYS A 77 23.97 17.22 -11.83
C LYS A 77 23.42 18.62 -11.53
N ARG A 78 22.54 19.15 -12.39
CA ARG A 78 21.99 20.50 -12.24
C ARG A 78 20.80 20.47 -11.29
N LEU A 79 20.86 21.27 -10.24
CA LEU A 79 19.74 21.45 -9.32
C LEU A 79 18.58 22.19 -9.98
N LEU A 80 17.38 21.63 -9.81
CA LEU A 80 16.13 22.26 -10.18
C LEU A 80 15.71 23.24 -9.08
N PRO A 81 15.32 24.49 -9.41
CA PRO A 81 14.92 25.50 -8.41
C PRO A 81 13.50 25.28 -7.86
N TYR A 82 12.78 24.28 -8.36
CA TYR A 82 11.43 23.91 -7.94
C TYR A 82 11.29 22.39 -7.83
N PHE A 83 10.33 21.94 -7.03
CA PHE A 83 10.12 20.51 -6.78
C PHE A 83 9.44 19.79 -7.94
N GLY A 84 8.54 20.45 -8.67
CA GLY A 84 7.74 19.81 -9.72
C GLY A 84 6.47 19.18 -9.18
N ALA A 85 5.59 18.73 -10.09
CA ALA A 85 4.25 18.29 -9.71
C ALA A 85 4.24 16.96 -8.94
N GLY A 86 5.12 16.01 -9.30
CA GLY A 86 5.26 14.74 -8.58
C GLY A 86 5.73 14.95 -7.14
N ASN A 87 6.85 15.64 -6.94
CA ASN A 87 7.37 15.94 -5.60
C ASN A 87 6.38 16.76 -4.75
N ASN A 88 5.64 17.72 -5.34
CA ASN A 88 4.60 18.43 -4.60
C ASN A 88 3.50 17.49 -4.09
N LEU A 89 3.13 16.48 -4.88
CA LEU A 89 2.14 15.49 -4.47
C LEU A 89 2.69 14.55 -3.39
N THR A 90 3.96 14.16 -3.48
CA THR A 90 4.66 13.42 -2.42
C THR A 90 4.75 14.23 -1.12
N LEU A 91 4.93 15.55 -1.19
CA LEU A 91 4.90 16.45 -0.03
C LEU A 91 3.50 16.58 0.57
N LEU A 92 2.47 16.71 -0.27
CA LEU A 92 1.07 16.69 0.19
C LEU A 92 0.76 15.39 0.93
N ARG A 93 1.18 14.24 0.38
CA ARG A 93 1.10 12.94 1.05
C ARG A 93 1.83 12.95 2.38
N GLY A 94 3.02 13.55 2.46
CA GLY A 94 3.74 13.76 3.72
C GLY A 94 2.93 14.53 4.76
N ILE A 95 2.25 15.61 4.37
CA ILE A 95 1.35 16.39 5.26
C ILE A 95 0.17 15.52 5.75
N LEU A 96 -0.41 14.70 4.87
CA LEU A 96 -1.46 13.75 5.26
C LEU A 96 -0.95 12.72 6.27
N LEU A 97 0.26 12.18 6.07
CA LEU A 97 0.87 11.25 7.02
C LEU A 97 1.22 11.90 8.37
N VAL A 98 1.58 13.19 8.37
CA VAL A 98 1.74 14.00 9.59
C VAL A 98 0.42 14.06 10.37
N ALA A 99 -0.68 14.38 9.70
CA ALA A 99 -2.00 14.44 10.32
C ALA A 99 -2.45 13.06 10.82
N LEU A 100 -2.13 12.00 10.06
CA LEU A 100 -2.43 10.62 10.43
C LEU A 100 -1.66 10.17 11.68
N ALA A 101 -0.37 10.51 11.76
CA ALA A 101 0.48 10.18 12.90
C ALA A 101 -0.04 10.77 14.23
N GLY A 102 -0.74 11.90 14.17
CA GLY A 102 -1.39 12.50 15.34
C GLY A 102 -2.40 11.58 16.03
N PHE A 103 -3.02 10.65 15.30
CA PHE A 103 -3.99 9.72 15.89
C PHE A 103 -3.34 8.52 16.60
N LEU A 104 -2.02 8.37 16.52
CA LEU A 104 -1.33 7.29 17.22
C LEU A 104 -1.55 7.41 18.74
N PHE A 105 -1.68 6.26 19.40
CA PHE A 105 -1.90 6.13 20.83
C PHE A 105 -3.17 6.84 21.34
N SER A 106 -4.17 7.07 20.49
CA SER A 106 -5.46 7.67 20.86
C SER A 106 -6.61 6.74 20.44
N PRO A 107 -7.75 6.69 21.16
CA PRO A 107 -8.86 5.87 20.73
C PRO A 107 -9.41 6.35 19.38
N LEU A 108 -10.20 5.52 18.71
CA LEU A 108 -10.89 5.96 17.50
C LEU A 108 -11.81 7.14 17.86
N PRO A 109 -11.72 8.28 17.15
CA PRO A 109 -12.61 9.41 17.41
C PRO A 109 -14.09 9.00 17.25
N PRO A 110 -15.02 9.53 18.06
CA PRO A 110 -16.42 9.14 18.00
C PRO A 110 -17.16 9.77 16.80
N GLY A 111 -18.27 9.13 16.41
CA GLY A 111 -19.20 9.67 15.41
C GLY A 111 -18.56 9.93 14.04
N GLY A 112 -18.86 11.09 13.43
CA GLY A 112 -18.33 11.46 12.12
C GLY A 112 -16.80 11.60 12.08
N LEU A 113 -16.15 11.88 13.22
CA LEU A 113 -14.70 12.02 13.30
C LEU A 113 -13.96 10.69 13.10
N ALA A 114 -14.63 9.55 13.32
CA ALA A 114 -14.08 8.22 13.09
C ALA A 114 -13.62 8.01 11.64
N TRP A 115 -14.17 8.78 10.70
CA TRP A 115 -13.78 8.74 9.29
C TRP A 115 -12.44 9.41 9.01
N LEU A 116 -11.96 10.32 9.87
CA LEU A 116 -10.77 11.12 9.58
C LEU A 116 -9.52 10.27 9.32
N PRO A 117 -9.12 9.32 10.19
CA PRO A 117 -7.92 8.53 9.94
C PRO A 117 -8.03 7.77 8.61
N GLY A 118 -9.18 7.11 8.40
CA GLY A 118 -9.55 6.39 7.18
C GLY A 118 -9.39 7.23 5.92
N LEU A 119 -10.02 8.39 5.88
CA LEU A 119 -10.00 9.31 4.74
C LEU A 119 -8.61 9.90 4.49
N ILE A 120 -7.91 10.32 5.55
CA ILE A 120 -6.55 10.87 5.44
C ILE A 120 -5.61 9.86 4.80
N TYR A 121 -5.61 8.62 5.26
CA TYR A 121 -4.74 7.59 4.67
C TYR A 121 -5.21 7.14 3.29
N THR A 122 -6.52 7.10 3.03
CA THR A 122 -7.06 6.81 1.69
C THR A 122 -6.56 7.86 0.69
N LEU A 123 -6.65 9.15 1.03
CA LEU A 123 -6.12 10.23 0.20
C LEU A 123 -4.60 10.13 0.04
N ALA A 124 -3.87 9.75 1.08
CA ALA A 124 -2.42 9.54 1.01
C ALA A 124 -2.05 8.39 0.06
N ALA A 125 -2.77 7.27 0.11
CA ALA A 125 -2.57 6.12 -0.78
C ALA A 125 -2.96 6.43 -2.23
N ILE A 126 -3.98 7.26 -2.45
CA ILE A 126 -4.33 7.74 -3.79
C ILE A 126 -3.22 8.68 -4.31
N ALA A 127 -2.70 9.59 -3.47
CA ALA A 127 -1.63 10.50 -3.86
C ALA A 127 -0.37 9.75 -4.32
N ASP A 128 -0.01 8.65 -3.65
CA ASP A 128 1.09 7.74 -4.06
C ASP A 128 0.90 7.18 -5.49
N LEU A 129 -0.33 6.79 -5.84
CA LEU A 129 -0.58 6.26 -7.18
C LEU A 129 -0.33 7.32 -8.28
N PHE A 130 -0.60 8.58 -7.96
CA PHE A 130 -0.54 9.69 -8.90
C PHE A 130 0.82 10.38 -8.96
N ASP A 131 1.62 10.39 -7.89
CA ASP A 131 2.89 11.14 -7.86
C ASP A 131 3.91 10.59 -8.88
N GLY A 132 4.02 9.27 -9.00
CA GLY A 132 4.84 8.61 -9.98
C GLY A 132 4.32 8.82 -11.41
N TYR A 133 3.00 8.89 -11.60
CA TYR A 133 2.42 9.20 -12.91
C TYR A 133 2.75 10.64 -13.33
N LEU A 134 2.58 11.62 -12.43
CA LEU A 134 2.89 13.01 -12.70
C LEU A 134 4.38 13.23 -12.93
N ALA A 135 5.26 12.58 -12.15
CA ALA A 135 6.70 12.67 -12.31
C ALA A 135 7.18 12.15 -13.68
N ARG A 136 6.64 11.01 -14.14
CA ARG A 136 6.93 10.45 -15.46
C ARG A 136 6.38 11.33 -16.59
N ARG A 137 5.12 11.75 -16.49
CA ARG A 137 4.47 12.57 -17.53
C ARG A 137 5.11 13.95 -17.69
N SER A 138 5.63 14.52 -16.60
CA SER A 138 6.32 15.82 -16.62
C SER A 138 7.82 15.71 -16.92
N ASN A 139 8.35 14.49 -17.11
CA ASN A 139 9.78 14.22 -17.24
C ASN A 139 10.62 14.87 -16.11
N GLN A 140 10.11 14.81 -14.88
CA GLN A 140 10.71 15.41 -13.67
C GLN A 140 10.92 14.35 -12.57
N VAL A 141 11.45 13.20 -12.95
CA VAL A 141 11.90 12.19 -11.97
C VAL A 141 13.20 12.67 -11.34
N THR A 142 13.21 12.88 -10.02
CA THR A 142 14.34 13.44 -9.26
C THR A 142 14.81 12.49 -8.17
N GLN A 143 16.09 12.54 -7.81
CA GLN A 143 16.64 11.72 -6.73
C GLN A 143 16.05 12.10 -5.35
N LEU A 144 15.80 13.39 -5.12
CA LEU A 144 15.04 13.87 -3.95
C LEU A 144 13.68 13.18 -3.85
N GLY A 145 12.92 13.18 -4.94
CA GLY A 145 11.59 12.57 -4.99
C GLY A 145 11.63 11.09 -4.63
N GLU A 146 12.55 10.33 -5.22
CA GLU A 146 12.71 8.90 -4.95
C GLU A 146 13.09 8.62 -3.48
N LYS A 147 14.02 9.40 -2.90
CA LYS A 147 14.41 9.26 -1.49
C LYS A 147 13.28 9.61 -0.53
N LEU A 148 12.52 10.66 -0.84
CA LEU A 148 11.37 11.10 -0.06
C LEU A 148 10.26 10.05 -0.11
N ASP A 149 9.95 9.55 -1.31
CA ASP A 149 8.97 8.50 -1.58
C ASP A 149 9.28 7.23 -0.78
N MET A 150 10.51 6.69 -0.93
CA MET A 150 10.99 5.53 -0.18
C MET A 150 10.93 5.71 1.35
N SER A 151 11.04 6.94 1.85
CA SER A 151 11.00 7.23 3.29
C SER A 151 9.56 7.31 3.79
N LEU A 152 8.67 7.94 3.02
CA LEU A 152 7.27 8.14 3.40
C LEU A 152 6.42 6.89 3.21
N ASP A 153 6.70 6.05 2.21
CA ASP A 153 5.97 4.80 1.98
C ASP A 153 6.04 3.85 3.17
N GLY A 154 7.27 3.56 3.60
CA GLY A 154 7.51 2.68 4.74
C GLY A 154 6.86 3.20 6.02
N LEU A 155 6.97 4.52 6.25
CA LEU A 155 6.39 5.15 7.43
C LEU A 155 4.87 5.17 7.38
N GLY A 156 4.29 5.47 6.22
CA GLY A 156 2.84 5.50 6.03
C GLY A 156 2.22 4.13 6.30
N VAL A 157 2.80 3.05 5.74
CA VAL A 157 2.35 1.68 6.01
C VAL A 157 2.52 1.30 7.48
N LEU A 158 3.63 1.69 8.12
CA LEU A 158 3.84 1.44 9.55
C LEU A 158 2.82 2.16 10.44
N ILE A 159 2.65 3.47 10.26
CA ILE A 159 1.70 4.28 11.04
C ILE A 159 0.29 3.72 10.87
N ALA A 160 -0.12 3.45 9.63
CA ALA A 160 -1.45 2.94 9.35
C ALA A 160 -1.65 1.52 9.89
N SER A 161 -0.64 0.64 9.82
CA SER A 161 -0.68 -0.70 10.45
C SER A 161 -0.86 -0.61 11.97
N VAL A 162 -0.18 0.33 12.62
CA VAL A 162 -0.34 0.57 14.06
C VAL A 162 -1.75 1.05 14.36
N LEU A 163 -2.30 1.97 13.57
CA LEU A 163 -3.66 2.49 13.79
C LEU A 163 -4.74 1.42 13.63
N VAL A 164 -4.70 0.60 12.57
CA VAL A 164 -5.73 -0.45 12.38
C VAL A 164 -5.67 -1.52 13.48
N VAL A 165 -4.49 -1.80 14.04
CA VAL A 165 -4.34 -2.68 15.21
C VAL A 165 -4.84 -2.00 16.49
N GLN A 166 -4.46 -0.73 16.70
CA GLN A 166 -4.88 0.08 17.84
C GLN A 166 -6.40 0.24 17.93
N TYR A 167 -7.07 0.37 16.79
CA TYR A 167 -8.53 0.44 16.70
C TYR A 167 -9.21 -0.94 16.75
N GLY A 168 -8.44 -2.01 16.94
CA GLY A 168 -8.95 -3.38 17.05
C GLY A 168 -9.56 -3.93 15.76
N GLN A 169 -9.27 -3.32 14.60
CA GLN A 169 -9.84 -3.76 13.33
C GLN A 169 -9.12 -4.97 12.74
N VAL A 170 -7.86 -5.19 13.11
CA VAL A 170 -7.05 -6.33 12.65
C VAL A 170 -6.29 -6.94 13.83
N PRO A 171 -5.87 -8.22 13.76
CA PRO A 171 -5.13 -8.86 14.85
C PRO A 171 -3.76 -8.22 15.07
N ALA A 172 -3.26 -8.24 16.31
CA ALA A 172 -2.03 -7.55 16.69
C ALA A 172 -0.78 -7.97 15.91
N TRP A 173 -0.70 -9.23 15.46
CA TRP A 173 0.43 -9.71 14.66
C TRP A 173 0.51 -9.03 13.27
N TYR A 174 -0.57 -8.39 12.80
CA TYR A 174 -0.57 -7.62 11.56
C TYR A 174 0.44 -6.45 11.59
N LEU A 175 0.89 -6.01 12.78
CA LEU A 175 2.02 -5.07 12.91
C LEU A 175 3.29 -5.52 12.17
N LEU A 176 3.48 -6.84 11.96
CA LEU A 176 4.59 -7.36 11.17
C LEU A 176 4.58 -6.83 9.73
N VAL A 177 3.41 -6.52 9.15
CA VAL A 177 3.30 -5.95 7.80
C VAL A 177 3.98 -4.57 7.74
N GLY A 178 3.67 -3.69 8.71
CA GLY A 178 4.31 -2.38 8.82
C GLY A 178 5.79 -2.45 9.19
N LEU A 179 6.17 -3.44 10.01
CA LEU A 179 7.57 -3.62 10.46
C LEU A 179 8.46 -4.34 9.43
N ALA A 180 7.90 -5.09 8.48
CA ALA A 180 8.65 -5.96 7.57
C ALA A 180 9.81 -5.26 6.87
N ARG A 181 9.57 -4.06 6.31
CA ARG A 181 10.61 -3.24 5.65
C ARG A 181 11.71 -2.82 6.63
N TYR A 182 11.35 -2.39 7.83
CA TYR A 182 12.31 -1.93 8.83
C TYR A 182 13.15 -3.08 9.38
N LEU A 183 12.54 -4.24 9.63
CA LEU A 183 13.25 -5.46 10.03
C LEU A 183 14.22 -5.90 8.93
N PHE A 184 13.81 -5.82 7.67
CA PHE A 184 14.69 -6.12 6.53
C PHE A 184 15.88 -5.15 6.44
N LEU A 185 15.65 -3.84 6.57
CA LEU A 185 16.71 -2.83 6.57
C LEU A 185 17.64 -2.96 7.79
N ALA A 186 17.09 -3.19 8.97
CA ALA A 186 17.87 -3.39 10.20
C ALA A 186 18.71 -4.66 10.11
N GLY A 187 18.14 -5.75 9.59
CA GLY A 187 18.85 -7.02 9.38
C GLY A 187 20.01 -6.87 8.38
N THR A 188 19.80 -6.18 7.26
CA THR A 188 20.86 -5.95 6.27
C THR A 188 21.96 -5.05 6.83
N TRP A 189 21.60 -4.00 7.57
CA TRP A 189 22.56 -3.15 8.27
C TRP A 189 23.40 -3.94 9.28
N LEU A 190 22.77 -4.79 10.10
CA LEU A 190 23.47 -5.61 11.10
C LEU A 190 24.43 -6.59 10.43
N ARG A 191 24.03 -7.24 9.33
CA ARG A 191 24.93 -8.12 8.56
C ARG A 191 26.15 -7.40 8.04
N ARG A 192 25.98 -6.20 7.47
CA ARG A 192 27.11 -5.36 7.00
C ARG A 192 28.05 -5.00 8.16
N ARG A 193 27.49 -4.65 9.33
CA ARG A 193 28.28 -4.38 10.55
C ARG A 193 29.07 -5.58 11.04
N LEU A 194 28.52 -6.79 10.89
CA LEU A 194 29.17 -8.05 11.23
C LEU A 194 30.12 -8.57 10.13
N GLY A 195 30.39 -7.79 9.08
CA GLY A 195 31.25 -8.21 7.97
C GLY A 195 30.70 -9.36 7.12
N LYS A 196 29.41 -9.70 7.27
CA LYS A 196 28.77 -10.77 6.49
C LYS A 196 28.39 -10.27 5.10
N PRO A 197 28.51 -11.10 4.05
CA PRO A 197 28.09 -10.71 2.71
C PRO A 197 26.58 -10.42 2.68
N VAL A 198 26.21 -9.42 1.89
CA VAL A 198 24.81 -9.05 1.61
C VAL A 198 24.63 -9.17 0.12
N TYR A 199 23.89 -10.19 -0.30
CA TYR A 199 23.68 -10.48 -1.72
C TYR A 199 22.64 -9.53 -2.31
N GLU A 200 22.82 -9.20 -3.59
CA GLU A 200 21.88 -8.35 -4.32
C GLU A 200 20.57 -9.09 -4.56
N LEU A 201 19.44 -8.38 -4.43
CA LEU A 201 18.15 -8.94 -4.80
C LEU A 201 17.91 -8.73 -6.28
N ALA A 202 17.54 -9.80 -6.98
CA ALA A 202 16.94 -9.67 -8.29
C ALA A 202 15.70 -8.76 -8.22
N SER A 203 15.50 -7.96 -9.27
CA SER A 203 14.27 -7.19 -9.44
C SER A 203 13.09 -8.16 -9.53
N SER A 204 12.01 -7.87 -8.81
CA SER A 204 10.80 -8.70 -8.81
C SER A 204 9.60 -7.85 -9.15
N SER A 205 8.86 -8.28 -10.17
CA SER A 205 7.62 -7.64 -10.59
C SER A 205 6.46 -7.84 -9.62
N THR A 206 6.57 -8.80 -8.68
CA THR A 206 5.48 -9.14 -7.74
C THR A 206 5.45 -8.27 -6.48
N ARG A 207 6.61 -7.76 -6.03
CA ARG A 207 6.72 -6.97 -4.78
C ARG A 207 5.80 -5.76 -4.76
N ARG A 208 5.74 -5.03 -5.88
CA ARG A 208 4.95 -3.79 -5.99
C ARG A 208 3.44 -4.04 -5.94
N PRO A 209 2.85 -4.95 -6.73
CA PRO A 209 1.43 -5.28 -6.61
C PRO A 209 1.02 -5.74 -5.20
N PHE A 210 1.85 -6.53 -4.52
CA PHE A 210 1.57 -6.94 -3.14
C PHE A 210 1.60 -5.77 -2.16
N ALA A 211 2.56 -4.84 -2.28
CA ALA A 211 2.60 -3.63 -1.47
C ALA A 211 1.38 -2.73 -1.71
N GLY A 212 1.01 -2.50 -2.97
CA GLY A 212 -0.18 -1.72 -3.31
C GLY A 212 -1.49 -2.37 -2.82
N ALA A 213 -1.57 -3.70 -2.86
CA ALA A 213 -2.70 -4.44 -2.29
C ALA A 213 -2.80 -4.24 -0.76
N GLN A 214 -1.68 -4.24 -0.04
CA GLN A 214 -1.66 -3.96 1.40
C GLN A 214 -2.08 -2.52 1.71
N MET A 215 -1.53 -1.55 0.98
CA MET A 215 -1.91 -0.14 1.15
C MET A 215 -3.41 0.06 0.92
N GLY A 216 -3.97 -0.55 -0.13
CA GLY A 216 -5.41 -0.51 -0.41
C GLY A 216 -6.24 -1.17 0.68
N LEU A 217 -5.83 -2.34 1.18
CA LEU A 217 -6.51 -3.01 2.28
C LEU A 217 -6.52 -2.14 3.55
N ILE A 218 -5.37 -1.61 3.97
CA ILE A 218 -5.27 -0.78 5.17
C ILE A 218 -6.15 0.47 5.04
N ALA A 219 -6.20 1.08 3.86
CA ALA A 219 -7.05 2.24 3.59
C ALA A 219 -8.53 1.93 3.77
N VAL A 220 -9.00 0.80 3.24
CA VAL A 220 -10.40 0.38 3.36
C VAL A 220 -10.71 -0.04 4.80
N VAL A 221 -9.89 -0.90 5.40
CA VAL A 221 -10.12 -1.43 6.75
C VAL A 221 -10.24 -0.30 7.77
N MET A 222 -9.44 0.76 7.63
CA MET A 222 -9.47 1.90 8.56
C MET A 222 -10.78 2.71 8.51
N TRP A 223 -11.68 2.47 7.56
CA TRP A 223 -12.99 3.12 7.57
C TRP A 223 -13.84 2.55 8.72
N PRO A 224 -14.61 3.40 9.43
CA PRO A 224 -15.38 2.96 10.60
C PRO A 224 -16.57 2.05 10.24
N ILE A 225 -16.76 1.76 8.95
CA ILE A 225 -17.79 0.83 8.47
C ILE A 225 -17.36 -0.63 8.50
N PHE A 226 -16.07 -0.91 8.61
CA PHE A 226 -15.53 -2.27 8.62
C PHE A 226 -15.11 -2.68 10.03
N SER A 227 -15.43 -3.91 10.40
CA SER A 227 -15.17 -4.47 11.72
C SER A 227 -14.69 -5.92 11.67
N PRO A 228 -14.07 -6.45 12.75
CA PRO A 228 -13.81 -7.89 12.90
C PRO A 228 -15.10 -8.70 13.10
N PRO A 229 -15.15 -9.97 12.66
CA PRO A 229 -14.04 -10.80 12.18
C PRO A 229 -13.69 -10.66 10.69
N GLY A 230 -14.51 -10.03 9.85
CA GLY A 230 -14.27 -9.96 8.40
C GLY A 230 -12.98 -9.25 8.00
N THR A 231 -12.70 -8.11 8.62
CA THR A 231 -11.43 -7.38 8.45
C THR A 231 -10.22 -8.20 8.88
N SER A 232 -10.35 -8.98 9.96
CA SER A 232 -9.28 -9.83 10.48
C SER A 232 -8.96 -10.98 9.52
N LEU A 233 -9.99 -11.60 8.92
CA LEU A 233 -9.81 -12.62 7.88
C LEU A 233 -9.12 -12.04 6.63
N ALA A 234 -9.64 -10.93 6.11
CA ALA A 234 -9.07 -10.28 4.93
C ALA A 234 -7.62 -9.83 5.18
N ALA A 235 -7.35 -9.21 6.33
CA ALA A 235 -6.02 -8.79 6.74
C ALA A 235 -5.04 -9.97 6.83
N THR A 236 -5.49 -11.09 7.38
CA THR A 236 -4.67 -12.31 7.47
C THR A 236 -4.28 -12.82 6.07
N LEU A 237 -5.26 -12.96 5.19
CA LEU A 237 -5.06 -13.51 3.84
C LEU A 237 -4.22 -12.60 2.94
N PHE A 238 -4.26 -11.28 3.15
CA PHE A 238 -3.38 -10.35 2.46
C PHE A 238 -1.97 -10.36 3.08
N ALA A 239 -1.86 -10.36 4.41
CA ALA A 239 -0.58 -10.28 5.13
C ALA A 239 0.32 -11.49 4.88
N LEU A 240 -0.24 -12.71 4.84
CA LEU A 240 0.55 -13.93 4.66
C LEU A 240 1.43 -13.94 3.40
N PRO A 241 0.90 -13.78 2.16
CA PRO A 241 1.75 -13.78 0.97
C PRO A 241 2.74 -12.61 0.95
N PHE A 242 2.38 -11.47 1.54
CA PHE A 242 3.29 -10.32 1.67
C PHE A 242 4.48 -10.64 2.58
N LEU A 243 4.24 -11.18 3.78
CA LEU A 243 5.28 -11.54 4.75
C LEU A 243 6.13 -12.72 4.27
N ILE A 244 5.54 -13.69 3.58
CA ILE A 244 6.28 -14.78 2.92
C ILE A 244 7.24 -14.20 1.88
N GLY A 245 6.80 -13.21 1.09
CA GLY A 245 7.66 -12.49 0.15
C GLY A 245 8.87 -11.84 0.82
N PHE A 246 8.65 -11.10 1.91
CA PHE A 246 9.74 -10.50 2.70
C PHE A 246 10.69 -11.54 3.30
N THR A 247 10.15 -12.67 3.78
CA THR A 247 10.95 -13.76 4.33
C THR A 247 11.83 -14.39 3.25
N ARG A 248 11.28 -14.66 2.06
CA ARG A 248 12.04 -15.14 0.90
C ARG A 248 13.14 -14.15 0.48
N ASP A 249 12.81 -12.87 0.44
CA ASP A 249 13.78 -11.81 0.11
C ASP A 249 14.91 -11.78 1.15
N TRP A 250 14.59 -11.89 2.44
CA TRP A 250 15.59 -11.97 3.52
C TRP A 250 16.49 -13.22 3.39
N LEU A 251 15.92 -14.38 3.10
CA LEU A 251 16.68 -15.62 2.90
C LEU A 251 17.62 -15.54 1.68
N THR A 252 17.22 -14.78 0.65
CA THR A 252 18.05 -14.54 -0.54
C THR A 252 19.23 -13.63 -0.19
N VAL A 253 18.96 -12.48 0.43
CA VAL A 253 19.98 -11.49 0.82
C VAL A 253 20.94 -12.05 1.86
N SER A 254 20.45 -12.91 2.74
CA SER A 254 21.27 -13.57 3.74
C SER A 254 22.17 -14.66 3.14
N GLY A 255 21.93 -15.06 1.89
CA GLY A 255 22.61 -16.16 1.24
C GLY A 255 22.21 -17.53 1.78
N ALA A 256 21.16 -17.63 2.60
CA ALA A 256 20.67 -18.91 3.10
C ALA A 256 20.10 -19.78 1.97
N LEU A 257 19.41 -19.16 1.00
CA LEU A 257 18.93 -19.86 -0.21
C LEU A 257 20.07 -20.19 -1.18
N ILE A 258 21.12 -19.36 -1.23
CA ILE A 258 22.29 -19.58 -2.09
C ILE A 258 23.21 -20.65 -1.50
N ALA A 259 23.33 -20.75 -0.17
CA ALA A 259 24.15 -21.75 0.49
C ALA A 259 23.65 -23.20 0.32
N GLY A 260 22.36 -23.38 -0.05
CA GLY A 260 21.79 -24.69 -0.38
C GLY A 260 21.94 -25.08 -1.86
N ALA A 261 22.25 -24.14 -2.75
CA ALA A 261 22.59 -24.39 -4.14
C ALA A 261 24.12 -24.42 -4.26
N ASP A 262 24.66 -25.57 -4.64
CA ASP A 262 26.09 -25.93 -4.58
C ASP A 262 27.09 -24.78 -4.91
N ARG A 263 28.08 -24.62 -4.02
CA ARG A 263 29.14 -23.58 -4.06
C ARG A 263 30.15 -23.77 -5.20
N SER A 264 30.05 -24.86 -5.97
CA SER A 264 31.03 -25.28 -6.98
C SER A 264 30.83 -24.65 -8.37
N ASN A 265 29.61 -24.23 -8.75
CA ASN A 265 29.29 -23.81 -10.12
C ASN A 265 29.20 -22.28 -10.33
N LEU A 266 29.54 -21.47 -9.33
CA LEU A 266 29.23 -20.04 -9.32
C LEU A 266 30.13 -19.15 -10.22
N LYS A 267 31.12 -19.70 -10.94
CA LYS A 267 31.95 -18.92 -11.87
C LYS A 267 31.53 -19.03 -13.34
N SER A 268 30.75 -20.04 -13.72
CA SER A 268 30.25 -20.21 -15.10
C SER A 268 28.79 -19.79 -15.28
N ASP A 269 27.99 -19.70 -14.20
CA ASP A 269 26.55 -19.46 -14.29
C ASP A 269 26.11 -18.02 -14.00
N VAL A 270 27.02 -17.06 -13.81
CA VAL A 270 26.66 -15.65 -13.59
C VAL A 270 26.04 -15.02 -14.85
N SER A 271 26.28 -15.59 -16.03
CA SER A 271 25.57 -15.26 -17.27
C SER A 271 24.30 -16.09 -17.53
N GLY A 272 24.05 -17.14 -16.73
CA GLY A 272 22.88 -18.03 -16.85
C GLY A 272 21.81 -17.85 -15.78
N ILE A 273 22.15 -17.28 -14.62
CA ILE A 273 21.17 -17.04 -13.55
C ILE A 273 20.31 -15.79 -13.84
N THR A 274 20.80 -14.86 -14.67
CA THR A 274 20.05 -13.69 -15.15
C THR A 274 19.02 -14.01 -16.24
N SER A 275 19.00 -15.24 -16.76
CA SER A 275 17.99 -15.73 -17.73
C SER A 275 17.02 -16.78 -17.14
N SER A 276 17.13 -17.14 -15.86
CA SER A 276 16.15 -18.05 -15.20
C SER A 276 14.82 -17.37 -14.79
N SER A 277 14.57 -16.14 -15.26
CA SER A 277 13.22 -15.57 -15.31
C SER A 277 12.55 -15.74 -16.68
N ALA A 278 13.15 -16.50 -17.60
CA ALA A 278 12.64 -16.69 -18.96
C ALA A 278 12.91 -18.11 -19.52
N ALA A 279 12.61 -19.16 -18.77
CA ALA A 279 12.27 -20.48 -19.32
C ALA A 279 11.76 -21.35 -18.18
N MET A 280 10.50 -21.15 -17.81
CA MET A 280 9.76 -22.23 -17.15
C MET A 280 9.60 -23.30 -18.23
N GLU A 281 10.53 -24.26 -18.24
CA GLU A 281 10.54 -25.46 -19.07
C GLU A 281 9.10 -25.97 -19.33
N PRO A 282 8.74 -26.33 -20.57
CA PRO A 282 7.40 -26.77 -20.96
C PRO A 282 7.10 -28.19 -20.45
N GLY A 283 7.10 -28.37 -19.12
CA GLY A 283 6.99 -29.69 -18.47
C GLY A 283 6.31 -29.73 -17.09
N TYR A 284 5.77 -28.63 -16.56
CA TYR A 284 4.99 -28.63 -15.30
C TYR A 284 3.49 -28.43 -15.55
N TRP A 285 2.87 -29.43 -16.18
CA TRP A 285 1.44 -29.43 -16.48
C TRP A 285 0.50 -29.31 -15.24
N PRO A 286 0.83 -29.82 -14.02
CA PRO A 286 -0.07 -29.69 -12.88
C PRO A 286 -0.12 -28.25 -12.35
N GLY A 287 1.02 -27.55 -12.35
CA GLY A 287 1.12 -26.20 -11.82
C GLY A 287 0.38 -25.16 -12.67
N ARG A 288 0.46 -25.29 -14.01
CA ARG A 288 -0.32 -24.43 -14.92
C ARG A 288 -1.81 -24.75 -14.86
N PHE A 289 -2.17 -26.02 -14.80
CA PHE A 289 -3.57 -26.42 -14.63
C PHE A 289 -4.18 -25.86 -13.34
N ILE A 290 -3.46 -25.97 -12.21
CA ILE A 290 -3.90 -25.39 -10.94
C ILE A 290 -4.00 -23.86 -11.04
N ALA A 291 -3.01 -23.18 -11.64
CA ALA A 291 -3.03 -21.72 -11.79
C ALA A 291 -4.19 -21.22 -12.67
N ASP A 292 -4.57 -21.99 -13.69
CA ASP A 292 -5.63 -21.63 -14.62
C ASP A 292 -7.03 -21.97 -14.09
N TRP A 293 -7.18 -23.09 -13.37
CA TRP A 293 -8.48 -23.58 -12.88
C TRP A 293 -8.82 -23.15 -11.46
N ALA A 294 -7.83 -22.89 -10.58
CA ALA A 294 -8.12 -22.43 -9.23
C ALA A 294 -8.98 -21.15 -9.20
N PRO A 295 -8.72 -20.10 -10.02
CA PRO A 295 -9.61 -18.95 -10.06
C PRO A 295 -11.02 -19.28 -10.55
N VAL A 296 -11.17 -20.24 -11.47
CA VAL A 296 -12.49 -20.68 -11.96
C VAL A 296 -13.30 -21.27 -10.80
N ILE A 297 -12.68 -22.13 -10.01
CA ILE A 297 -13.29 -22.75 -8.82
C ILE A 297 -13.65 -21.69 -7.79
N LEU A 298 -12.74 -20.73 -7.53
CA LEU A 298 -13.01 -19.63 -6.61
C LEU A 298 -14.20 -18.77 -7.07
N ARG A 299 -14.27 -18.40 -8.35
CA ARG A 299 -15.43 -17.66 -8.92
C ARG A 299 -16.72 -18.44 -8.72
N ALA A 300 -16.74 -19.71 -9.11
CA ALA A 300 -17.91 -20.56 -8.96
C ALA A 300 -18.36 -20.67 -7.49
N SER A 301 -17.41 -20.84 -6.56
CA SER A 301 -17.70 -20.88 -5.13
C SER A 301 -18.34 -19.58 -4.63
N ILE A 302 -17.83 -18.42 -5.04
CA ILE A 302 -18.38 -17.12 -4.62
C ILE A 302 -19.81 -16.96 -5.16
N ILE A 303 -20.05 -17.30 -6.42
CA ILE A 303 -21.37 -17.20 -7.05
C ILE A 303 -22.38 -18.11 -6.35
N ILE A 304 -22.03 -19.38 -6.13
CA ILE A 304 -22.89 -20.36 -5.48
C ILE A 304 -23.24 -19.93 -4.05
N LEU A 305 -22.26 -19.39 -3.31
CA LEU A 305 -22.46 -18.97 -1.92
C LEU A 305 -23.24 -17.66 -1.79
N LEU A 306 -23.01 -16.67 -2.67
CA LEU A 306 -23.59 -15.34 -2.53
C LEU A 306 -24.89 -15.13 -3.29
N ALA A 307 -25.11 -15.78 -4.44
CA ALA A 307 -26.30 -15.54 -5.25
C ALA A 307 -27.62 -15.83 -4.49
N PRO A 308 -27.77 -16.93 -3.73
CA PRO A 308 -28.98 -17.19 -2.96
C PRO A 308 -29.19 -16.19 -1.81
N VAL A 309 -28.08 -15.78 -1.19
CA VAL A 309 -28.08 -14.84 -0.06
C VAL A 309 -28.46 -13.43 -0.52
N LEU A 310 -28.02 -13.01 -1.72
CA LEU A 310 -28.34 -11.68 -2.25
C LEU A 310 -29.84 -11.47 -2.45
N VAL A 311 -30.56 -12.49 -2.92
CA VAL A 311 -32.02 -12.41 -3.08
C VAL A 311 -32.71 -12.15 -1.73
N GLN A 312 -32.20 -12.75 -0.65
CA GLN A 312 -32.73 -12.54 0.70
C GLN A 312 -32.36 -11.16 1.25
N ARG A 313 -31.13 -10.68 0.98
CA ARG A 313 -30.61 -9.41 1.50
C ARG A 313 -31.27 -8.17 0.88
N ILE A 314 -31.66 -8.23 -0.39
CA ILE A 314 -32.30 -7.11 -1.10
C ILE A 314 -33.65 -6.73 -0.47
N GLY A 315 -34.36 -7.70 0.14
CA GLY A 315 -35.65 -7.45 0.81
C GLY A 315 -35.59 -7.24 2.33
N GLY A 316 -34.45 -7.54 2.98
CA GLY A 316 -34.39 -7.72 4.43
C GLY A 316 -33.80 -6.57 5.24
N PHE A 317 -33.03 -5.66 4.64
CA PHE A 317 -32.32 -4.61 5.37
C PHE A 317 -32.93 -3.22 5.16
N PRO A 318 -32.76 -2.28 6.13
CA PRO A 318 -33.19 -0.90 5.94
C PRO A 318 -32.56 -0.30 4.69
N ALA A 319 -33.35 0.47 3.93
CA ALA A 319 -32.88 1.17 2.73
C ALA A 319 -31.99 2.37 3.13
N SER A 320 -30.74 2.08 3.44
CA SER A 320 -29.68 3.08 3.65
C SER A 320 -28.80 3.17 2.42
N PHE A 321 -28.05 4.26 2.30
CA PHE A 321 -27.04 4.40 1.25
C PHE A 321 -26.05 3.21 1.24
N TRP A 322 -25.60 2.78 2.43
CA TRP A 322 -24.61 1.71 2.57
C TRP A 322 -25.15 0.35 2.15
N THR A 323 -26.37 0.00 2.55
CA THR A 323 -27.01 -1.27 2.15
C THR A 323 -27.34 -1.28 0.65
N ALA A 324 -27.74 -0.15 0.07
CA ALA A 324 -27.92 -0.01 -1.37
C ALA A 324 -26.59 -0.18 -2.13
N LEU A 325 -25.52 0.45 -1.66
CA LEU A 325 -24.18 0.32 -2.24
C LEU A 325 -23.66 -1.12 -2.12
N ALA A 326 -23.82 -1.77 -0.96
CA ALA A 326 -23.42 -3.16 -0.75
C ALA A 326 -24.15 -4.12 -1.69
N ASN A 327 -25.47 -3.94 -1.87
CA ASN A 327 -26.27 -4.69 -2.83
C ASN A 327 -25.77 -4.50 -4.26
N LEU A 328 -25.58 -3.25 -4.69
CA LEU A 328 -25.10 -2.93 -6.03
C LEU A 328 -23.73 -3.57 -6.30
N LEU A 329 -22.80 -3.45 -5.35
CA LEU A 329 -21.46 -4.03 -5.46
C LEU A 329 -21.47 -5.56 -5.50
N ALA A 330 -22.32 -6.21 -4.71
CA ALA A 330 -22.42 -7.67 -4.75
C ALA A 330 -23.06 -8.18 -6.04
N VAL A 331 -24.14 -7.55 -6.52
CA VAL A 331 -24.76 -7.91 -7.80
C VAL A 331 -23.78 -7.69 -8.95
N ALA A 332 -23.14 -6.52 -9.03
CA ALA A 332 -22.13 -6.23 -10.03
C ALA A 332 -20.95 -7.22 -9.94
N GLY A 333 -20.48 -7.51 -8.73
CA GLY A 333 -19.43 -8.49 -8.48
C GLY A 333 -19.80 -9.88 -8.99
N VAL A 334 -20.95 -10.42 -8.61
CA VAL A 334 -21.42 -11.75 -9.05
C VAL A 334 -21.57 -11.82 -10.56
N ILE A 335 -22.12 -10.78 -11.21
CA ILE A 335 -22.23 -10.69 -12.67
C ILE A 335 -20.84 -10.74 -13.32
N LEU A 336 -19.92 -9.90 -12.86
CA LEU A 336 -18.55 -9.87 -13.38
C LEU A 336 -17.84 -11.21 -13.20
N LEU A 337 -18.01 -11.88 -12.05
CA LEU A 337 -17.45 -13.20 -11.79
C LEU A 337 -18.04 -14.26 -12.73
N ALA A 338 -19.36 -14.22 -12.98
CA ALA A 338 -20.05 -15.16 -13.88
C ALA A 338 -19.55 -15.05 -15.32
N PHE A 339 -19.32 -13.83 -15.80
CA PHE A 339 -18.74 -13.58 -17.12
C PHE A 339 -17.20 -13.72 -17.15
N GLY A 340 -16.57 -13.94 -16.00
CA GLY A 340 -15.12 -13.98 -15.90
C GLY A 340 -14.44 -12.68 -16.32
N ALA A 341 -15.12 -11.55 -16.14
CA ALA A 341 -14.67 -10.22 -16.49
C ALA A 341 -14.14 -9.49 -15.24
N ALA A 342 -12.99 -8.83 -15.35
CA ALA A 342 -12.42 -7.99 -14.29
C ALA A 342 -12.40 -8.63 -12.89
N GLY A 343 -11.97 -9.89 -12.79
CA GLY A 343 -12.12 -10.73 -11.59
C GLY A 343 -11.47 -10.18 -10.33
N ARG A 344 -10.38 -9.40 -10.44
CA ARG A 344 -9.81 -8.73 -9.25
C ARG A 344 -10.71 -7.60 -8.74
N VAL A 345 -11.31 -6.84 -9.66
CA VAL A 345 -12.27 -5.77 -9.33
C VAL A 345 -13.54 -6.39 -8.75
N ALA A 346 -14.01 -7.48 -9.33
CA ALA A 346 -15.17 -8.21 -8.85
C ALA A 346 -14.93 -8.80 -7.44
N ALA A 347 -13.74 -9.34 -7.18
CA ALA A 347 -13.33 -9.80 -5.85
C ALA A 347 -13.36 -8.65 -4.82
N LEU A 348 -12.82 -7.48 -5.16
CA LEU A 348 -12.88 -6.30 -4.29
C LEU A 348 -14.31 -5.85 -4.03
N ALA A 349 -15.18 -5.83 -5.05
CA ALA A 349 -16.58 -5.48 -4.91
C ALA A 349 -17.31 -6.43 -3.94
N VAL A 350 -17.03 -7.74 -4.04
CA VAL A 350 -17.55 -8.75 -3.11
C VAL A 350 -17.04 -8.52 -1.69
N LEU A 351 -15.73 -8.31 -1.50
CA LEU A 351 -15.15 -8.05 -0.17
C LEU A 351 -15.75 -6.80 0.48
N PHE A 352 -15.88 -5.72 -0.30
CA PHE A 352 -16.44 -4.46 0.17
C PHE A 352 -17.91 -4.61 0.56
N SER A 353 -18.69 -5.31 -0.26
CA SER A 353 -20.10 -5.61 0.03
C SER A 353 -20.25 -6.43 1.33
N LEU A 354 -19.50 -7.52 1.47
CA LEU A 354 -19.53 -8.36 2.68
C LEU A 354 -19.11 -7.59 3.93
N GLY A 355 -18.10 -6.73 3.81
CA GLY A 355 -17.66 -5.88 4.90
C GLY A 355 -18.71 -4.86 5.35
N ILE A 356 -19.49 -4.27 4.42
CA ILE A 356 -20.62 -3.40 4.79
C ILE A 356 -21.73 -4.22 5.46
N TYR A 357 -22.06 -5.40 4.94
CA TYR A 357 -23.12 -6.25 5.50
C TYR A 357 -22.88 -6.67 6.94
N GLN A 358 -21.61 -6.79 7.31
CA GLN A 358 -21.20 -7.13 8.65
C GLN A 358 -21.65 -6.10 9.70
N GLN A 359 -21.93 -4.85 9.32
CA GLN A 359 -22.47 -3.85 10.25
C GLN A 359 -23.90 -4.16 10.69
N TYR A 360 -24.65 -4.87 9.85
CA TYR A 360 -26.09 -5.12 10.05
C TYR A 360 -26.38 -6.55 10.48
N SER A 361 -25.44 -7.47 10.24
CA SER A 361 -25.59 -8.89 10.55
C SER A 361 -24.24 -9.51 10.85
N ASN A 362 -24.22 -10.49 11.76
CA ASN A 362 -23.01 -11.27 12.01
C ASN A 362 -22.62 -12.06 10.76
N LEU A 363 -21.32 -12.17 10.50
CA LEU A 363 -20.81 -12.98 9.39
C LEU A 363 -21.18 -14.45 9.60
N THR A 364 -21.84 -15.02 8.61
CA THR A 364 -22.10 -16.45 8.56
C THR A 364 -20.86 -17.23 8.11
N VAL A 365 -20.90 -18.55 8.23
CA VAL A 365 -19.83 -19.42 7.71
C VAL A 365 -19.70 -19.25 6.19
N THR A 366 -20.81 -19.08 5.47
CA THR A 366 -20.80 -18.87 4.01
C THR A 366 -20.16 -17.54 3.65
N ASP A 367 -20.43 -16.47 4.40
CA ASP A 367 -19.76 -15.18 4.20
C ASP A 367 -18.26 -15.28 4.43
N SER A 368 -17.84 -16.02 5.46
CA SER A 368 -16.42 -16.23 5.78
C SER A 368 -15.70 -16.99 4.66
N ILE A 369 -16.33 -18.03 4.09
CA ILE A 369 -15.80 -18.77 2.94
C ILE A 369 -15.73 -17.86 1.70
N ALA A 370 -16.75 -17.03 1.49
CA ALA A 370 -16.76 -16.07 0.38
C ALA A 370 -15.65 -15.02 0.50
N ILE A 371 -15.36 -14.52 1.71
CA ILE A 371 -14.21 -13.64 1.97
C ILE A 371 -12.90 -14.35 1.60
N VAL A 372 -12.71 -15.58 2.07
CA VAL A 372 -11.50 -16.37 1.76
C VAL A 372 -11.34 -16.56 0.25
N ALA A 373 -12.42 -16.95 -0.43
CA ALA A 373 -12.42 -17.16 -1.87
C ALA A 373 -12.15 -15.85 -2.65
N ALA A 374 -12.75 -14.73 -2.23
CA ALA A 374 -12.52 -13.43 -2.86
C ALA A 374 -11.09 -12.92 -2.64
N CYS A 375 -10.50 -13.08 -1.45
CA CYS A 375 -9.10 -12.77 -1.22
C CYS A 375 -8.16 -13.64 -2.09
N GLY A 376 -8.43 -14.94 -2.19
CA GLY A 376 -7.68 -15.84 -3.07
C GLY A 376 -7.77 -15.41 -4.55
N LEU A 377 -8.98 -15.07 -4.99
CA LEU A 377 -9.23 -14.62 -6.37
C LEU A 377 -8.54 -13.29 -6.67
N PHE A 378 -8.48 -12.37 -5.70
CA PHE A 378 -7.76 -11.11 -5.85
C PHE A 378 -6.28 -11.32 -6.20
N PHE A 379 -5.61 -12.30 -5.56
CA PHE A 379 -4.20 -12.59 -5.84
C PHE A 379 -4.00 -13.44 -7.10
N LEU A 380 -4.82 -14.45 -7.33
CA LEU A 380 -4.70 -15.35 -8.48
C LEU A 380 -5.19 -14.71 -9.80
N GLY A 381 -6.07 -13.71 -9.73
CA GLY A 381 -6.70 -13.08 -10.89
C GLY A 381 -7.92 -13.86 -11.39
N THR A 382 -8.30 -13.66 -12.66
CA THR A 382 -9.52 -14.23 -13.25
C THR A 382 -9.45 -15.71 -13.64
N GLY A 383 -8.24 -16.23 -13.92
CA GLY A 383 -8.01 -17.59 -14.45
C GLY A 383 -8.53 -17.82 -15.87
N ALA A 384 -8.69 -19.10 -16.23
CA ALA A 384 -9.16 -19.55 -17.54
C ALA A 384 -10.59 -19.06 -17.85
N PHE A 385 -10.93 -19.03 -19.14
CA PHE A 385 -12.24 -18.60 -19.67
C PHE A 385 -12.63 -17.17 -19.28
N SER A 386 -11.67 -16.28 -19.06
CA SER A 386 -11.95 -14.87 -18.78
C SER A 386 -12.30 -14.11 -20.06
N LEU A 387 -13.50 -13.52 -20.13
CA LEU A 387 -13.91 -12.70 -21.27
C LEU A 387 -13.14 -11.38 -21.35
N TRP A 388 -12.74 -10.81 -20.20
CA TRP A 388 -12.08 -9.51 -20.17
C TRP A 388 -11.18 -9.33 -18.94
N THR A 389 -9.92 -8.93 -19.15
CA THR A 389 -8.89 -8.82 -18.08
C THR A 389 -8.12 -7.48 -18.12
N PRO A 390 -8.81 -6.34 -17.95
CA PRO A 390 -8.18 -5.03 -18.01
C PRO A 390 -7.10 -4.83 -16.92
N GLU A 391 -7.27 -5.48 -15.76
CA GLU A 391 -6.35 -5.37 -14.63
C GLU A 391 -4.93 -5.84 -14.94
N LYS A 392 -4.74 -6.83 -15.83
CA LYS A 392 -3.40 -7.34 -16.17
C LYS A 392 -2.53 -6.25 -16.79
N ARG A 393 -3.13 -5.36 -17.59
CA ARG A 393 -2.42 -4.24 -18.22
C ARG A 393 -2.01 -3.18 -17.21
N ILE A 394 -2.88 -2.89 -16.23
CA ILE A 394 -2.64 -1.88 -15.19
C ILE A 394 -1.57 -2.33 -14.19
N ILE A 395 -1.54 -3.63 -13.87
CA ILE A 395 -0.59 -4.19 -12.89
C ILE A 395 0.81 -4.33 -13.49
N ASN A 396 0.91 -4.70 -14.76
CA ASN A 396 2.20 -4.99 -15.40
C ASN A 396 2.85 -3.77 -16.08
N LYS A 397 2.10 -2.74 -16.48
CA LYS A 397 2.66 -1.49 -17.02
C LYS A 397 2.62 -0.39 -15.96
N ARG A 398 3.71 0.38 -15.78
CA ARG A 398 3.60 1.55 -14.90
C ARG A 398 2.66 2.57 -15.56
N ILE A 399 1.73 3.13 -14.80
CA ILE A 399 0.86 4.20 -15.28
C ILE A 399 1.75 5.36 -15.76
N GLY A 400 1.74 5.65 -17.07
CA GLY A 400 2.59 6.67 -17.71
C GLY A 400 3.85 6.15 -18.41
N GLU A 401 4.09 4.84 -18.49
CA GLU A 401 5.01 4.26 -19.47
C GLU A 401 4.28 4.09 -20.81
N ALA A 402 4.87 4.60 -21.91
CA ALA A 402 4.35 4.45 -23.27
C ALA A 402 4.39 2.98 -23.73
#